data_AF-A0A8S3TEJ2-F1
#
_entry.id   AF-A0A8S3TEJ2-F1
#
_cell.length_a   1.000
_cell.length_b   1.000
_cell.length_c   1.000
_cell.angle_alpha   90.00
_cell.angle_beta   90.00
_cell.angle_gamma   90.00
#
_symmetry.space_group_name_H-M   'P 1'
#
loop_
_entity.id
_entity.type
_entity.pdbx_description
1 polymer ?
#
loop_
_entity_poly.entity_id
_entity_poly.type
_entity_poly.pdbx_seq_one_letter_code
_entity_poly.pdbx_strand_id
1 'polypeptide(L)'
;MENGIDMIENKEITTAEEWKNATQDIESDNHDQTYPVQLLYWNTHIDSSLDPRKNGYLMVTDEGNVCSDGNKNDSRTLFDIVHDVLTDRYRLICKGGDCKGYILYMIGHDLKAKKWKIKDSVKDTSVFFNFRSKHNNDKPPWKISSYSGVPLQFNSNGNFLTEKPGNDTTDYTDPYYFIPFTAHTMHISAV
;
A
#
# COMPACT_ATOMS: atom_id res chain seq x y z
N MET A 1 -32.51 2.87 9.96
CA MET A 1 -31.10 2.75 9.55
C MET A 1 -30.47 4.05 9.97
N GLU A 2 -29.61 4.03 10.98
CA GLU A 2 -28.89 5.24 11.40
C GLU A 2 -27.91 5.61 10.29
N ASN A 3 -28.06 6.82 9.74
CA ASN A 3 -27.17 7.36 8.72
C ASN A 3 -25.88 7.82 9.42
N GLY A 4 -24.95 6.91 9.66
CA GLY A 4 -23.59 7.26 10.08
C GLY A 4 -22.66 7.44 8.87
N ILE A 5 -21.63 8.26 9.02
CA ILE A 5 -20.52 8.37 8.06
C ILE A 5 -19.30 7.70 8.69
N ASP A 6 -18.72 6.73 7.99
CA ASP A 6 -17.43 6.17 8.37
C ASP A 6 -16.31 7.14 7.93
N MET A 7 -15.51 7.57 8.90
CA MET A 7 -14.33 8.40 8.68
C MET A 7 -13.07 7.63 9.03
N ILE A 8 -11.98 7.92 8.30
CA ILE A 8 -10.66 7.35 8.60
C ILE A 8 -9.75 8.47 9.12
N GLU A 9 -9.32 8.33 10.36
CA GLU A 9 -8.26 9.17 10.94
C GLU A 9 -6.90 8.53 10.70
N ASN A 10 -5.95 9.37 10.27
CA ASN A 10 -4.63 8.93 9.89
C ASN A 10 -3.60 9.54 10.81
N LYS A 11 -2.64 8.72 11.22
CA LYS A 11 -1.38 9.19 11.80
C LYS A 11 -0.24 8.77 10.90
N GLU A 12 0.56 9.73 10.44
CA GLU A 12 1.75 9.42 9.64
C GLU A 12 2.73 8.58 10.45
N ILE A 13 3.25 7.53 9.84
CA ILE A 13 4.36 6.75 10.39
C ILE A 13 5.64 7.46 9.97
N THR A 14 6.45 7.89 10.93
CA THR A 14 7.65 8.70 10.66
C THR A 14 8.95 8.04 11.15
N THR A 15 8.82 6.99 11.99
CA THR A 15 9.94 6.30 12.60
C THR A 15 9.97 4.81 12.25
N ALA A 16 11.15 4.20 12.36
CA ALA A 16 11.32 2.75 12.18
C ALA A 16 10.55 1.95 13.23
N GLU A 17 10.42 2.47 14.46
CA GLU A 17 9.66 1.84 15.54
C GLU A 17 8.16 1.86 15.27
N GLU A 18 7.62 3.00 14.83
CA GLU A 18 6.21 3.08 14.41
C GLU A 18 5.92 2.16 13.22
N TRP A 19 6.84 2.08 12.26
CA TRP A 19 6.73 1.16 11.13
C TRP A 19 6.72 -0.29 11.61
N LYS A 20 7.69 -0.68 12.45
CA LYS A 20 7.77 -2.01 13.04
C LYS A 20 6.50 -2.38 13.81
N ASN A 21 5.96 -1.47 14.61
CA ASN A 21 4.72 -1.69 15.36
C ASN A 21 3.50 -1.83 14.44
N ALA A 22 3.47 -1.08 13.33
CA ALA A 22 2.40 -1.17 12.34
C ALA A 22 2.49 -2.45 11.48
N THR A 23 3.68 -3.03 11.30
CA THR A 23 3.90 -4.18 10.40
C THR A 23 4.29 -5.48 11.09
N GLN A 24 4.23 -5.55 12.42
CA GLN A 24 4.86 -6.59 13.23
C GLN A 24 4.33 -8.00 12.93
N ASP A 25 5.23 -8.98 13.10
CA ASP A 25 5.08 -10.39 12.73
C ASP A 25 3.91 -11.08 13.45
N ILE A 26 3.14 -11.87 12.70
CA ILE A 26 2.03 -12.69 13.21
C ILE A 26 2.63 -14.02 13.69
N GLU A 27 3.28 -14.04 14.86
CA GLU A 27 3.70 -15.27 15.54
C GLU A 27 2.89 -15.61 16.81
N SER A 28 1.77 -14.94 17.07
CA SER A 28 0.88 -15.36 18.16
C SER A 28 -0.58 -15.26 17.74
N ASP A 29 -1.41 -16.13 18.30
CA ASP A 29 -2.87 -16.27 18.11
C ASP A 29 -3.71 -14.99 18.39
N ASN A 30 -3.11 -13.81 18.41
CA ASN A 30 -3.78 -12.51 18.42
C ASN A 30 -3.84 -11.94 17.00
N HIS A 31 -5.01 -12.04 16.37
CA HIS A 31 -5.29 -11.50 15.04
C HIS A 31 -5.52 -9.98 14.99
N ASP A 32 -5.11 -9.26 16.03
CA ASP A 32 -5.32 -7.83 16.15
C ASP A 32 -4.02 -7.10 15.82
N GLN A 33 -3.70 -7.00 14.52
CA GLN A 33 -2.85 -5.92 14.05
C GLN A 33 -3.54 -4.61 14.47
N THR A 34 -2.91 -3.81 15.32
CA THR A 34 -3.63 -2.76 16.07
C THR A 34 -4.31 -1.78 15.13
N TYR A 35 -3.66 -1.41 14.02
CA TYR A 35 -4.20 -0.48 13.03
C TYR A 35 -3.80 -0.86 11.59
N PRO A 36 -4.75 -0.90 10.64
CA PRO A 36 -4.43 -1.01 9.22
C PRO A 36 -3.58 0.18 8.76
N VAL A 37 -2.84 -0.02 7.66
CA VAL A 37 -1.98 0.99 7.05
C VAL A 37 -2.59 1.48 5.74
N GLN A 38 -2.53 2.79 5.52
CA GLN A 38 -2.75 3.42 4.22
C GLN A 38 -1.42 3.89 3.64
N LEU A 39 -1.24 3.72 2.33
CA LEU A 39 -0.02 4.11 1.62
C LEU A 39 -0.34 5.24 0.64
N LEU A 40 0.00 6.47 1.01
CA LEU A 40 -0.14 7.63 0.13
C LEU A 40 0.95 7.58 -0.95
N TYR A 41 0.57 7.51 -2.22
CA TYR A 41 1.51 7.57 -3.33
C TYR A 41 1.90 9.02 -3.60
N TRP A 42 3.20 9.29 -3.63
CA TRP A 42 3.77 10.62 -3.86
C TRP A 42 4.77 10.59 -5.02
N ASN A 43 4.53 11.45 -6.01
CA ASN A 43 5.44 11.70 -7.13
C ASN A 43 5.72 13.21 -7.25
N THR A 44 7.00 13.59 -7.30
CA THR A 44 7.46 14.99 -7.23
C THR A 44 7.14 15.86 -8.46
N HIS A 45 6.73 15.27 -9.59
CA HIS A 45 6.39 16.02 -10.81
C HIS A 45 4.89 16.26 -11.01
N ILE A 46 4.05 15.83 -10.07
CA ILE A 46 2.71 16.40 -9.93
C ILE A 46 2.93 17.80 -9.37
N ASP A 47 2.94 18.79 -10.26
CA ASP A 47 3.05 20.21 -9.95
C ASP A 47 2.29 20.52 -8.66
N SER A 48 3.03 20.85 -7.59
CA SER A 48 2.47 21.07 -6.25
C SER A 48 1.52 22.27 -6.21
N SER A 49 1.46 23.05 -7.29
CA SER A 49 0.49 24.13 -7.51
C SER A 49 -0.82 23.67 -8.18
N LEU A 50 -0.89 22.45 -8.72
CA LEU A 50 -2.04 21.91 -9.47
C LEU A 50 -2.82 20.81 -8.74
N ASP A 51 -2.86 20.91 -7.41
CA ASP A 51 -3.68 20.14 -6.46
C ASP A 51 -2.91 19.06 -5.67
N PRO A 52 -2.59 19.29 -4.38
CA PRO A 52 -2.03 18.27 -3.49
C PRO A 52 -2.93 17.03 -3.31
N ARG A 53 -4.18 17.05 -3.82
CA ARG A 53 -5.11 15.90 -3.90
C ARG A 53 -4.83 14.91 -5.04
N LYS A 54 -3.84 15.16 -5.91
CA LYS A 54 -3.43 14.19 -6.94
C LYS A 54 -2.50 13.08 -6.44
N ASN A 55 -2.09 13.15 -5.17
CA ASN A 55 -1.50 12.02 -4.45
C ASN A 55 -2.66 11.22 -3.84
N GLY A 56 -3.04 10.11 -4.47
CA GLY A 56 -4.05 9.22 -3.90
C GLY A 56 -3.42 8.12 -3.06
N TYR A 57 -4.25 7.45 -2.28
CA TYR A 57 -3.83 6.26 -1.56
C TYR A 57 -3.80 5.06 -2.50
N LEU A 58 -2.86 4.15 -2.27
CA LEU A 58 -2.89 2.83 -2.88
C LEU A 58 -4.26 2.20 -2.58
N MET A 59 -4.91 1.65 -3.60
CA MET A 59 -6.25 1.07 -3.50
C MET A 59 -6.31 -0.21 -4.30
N VAL A 60 -7.12 -1.15 -3.81
CA VAL A 60 -7.53 -2.32 -4.58
C VAL A 60 -9.00 -2.19 -4.93
N THR A 61 -9.29 -2.05 -6.21
CA THR A 61 -10.66 -2.04 -6.75
C THR A 61 -11.36 -3.38 -6.48
N ASP A 62 -12.69 -3.40 -6.58
CA ASP A 62 -13.48 -4.61 -6.30
C ASP A 62 -13.23 -5.73 -7.33
N GLU A 63 -12.71 -5.38 -8.51
CA GLU A 63 -12.24 -6.32 -9.54
C GLU A 63 -10.83 -6.86 -9.27
N GLY A 64 -10.16 -6.40 -8.20
CA GLY A 64 -8.80 -6.82 -7.84
C GLY A 64 -7.68 -6.10 -8.58
N ASN A 65 -7.98 -5.01 -9.30
CA ASN A 65 -6.95 -4.13 -9.89
C ASN A 65 -6.38 -3.19 -8.82
N VAL A 66 -5.10 -2.83 -8.97
CA VAL A 66 -4.39 -1.94 -8.05
C VAL A 66 -4.17 -0.57 -8.70
N CYS A 67 -4.50 0.49 -7.98
CA CYS A 67 -4.34 1.88 -8.42
C CYS A 67 -3.85 2.77 -7.27
N SER A 68 -3.51 4.03 -7.56
CA SER A 68 -3.02 5.00 -6.58
C SER A 68 -3.83 6.29 -6.51
N ASP A 69 -5.10 6.25 -6.92
CA ASP A 69 -6.05 7.36 -6.89
C ASP A 69 -7.11 7.20 -5.78
N GLY A 70 -6.88 6.27 -4.83
CA GLY A 70 -7.80 5.98 -3.75
C GLY A 70 -8.04 7.16 -2.81
N ASN A 71 -9.30 7.33 -2.41
CA ASN A 71 -9.70 8.35 -1.44
C ASN A 71 -9.31 7.93 -0.03
N LYS A 72 -8.88 8.89 0.81
CA LYS A 72 -8.54 8.65 2.22
C LYS A 72 -9.61 7.90 3.00
N ASN A 73 -10.89 8.20 2.77
CA ASN A 73 -12.01 7.57 3.50
C ASN A 73 -12.51 6.30 2.82
N ASP A 74 -11.90 5.86 1.71
CA ASP A 74 -12.26 4.62 1.05
C ASP A 74 -11.63 3.43 1.79
N SER A 75 -12.45 2.53 2.32
CA SER A 75 -11.98 1.34 3.03
C SER A 75 -11.10 0.41 2.17
N ARG A 76 -11.18 0.49 0.84
CA ARG A 76 -10.35 -0.28 -0.11
C ARG A 76 -8.87 0.15 -0.14
N THR A 77 -8.54 1.23 0.55
CA THR A 77 -7.16 1.72 0.73
C THR A 77 -6.47 1.20 1.98
N LEU A 78 -7.17 0.39 2.78
CA LEU A 78 -6.67 -0.16 4.04
C LEU A 78 -5.93 -1.48 3.80
N PHE A 79 -4.70 -1.57 4.29
CA PHE A 79 -3.87 -2.78 4.22
C PHE A 79 -3.38 -3.24 5.58
N ASP A 80 -3.51 -4.53 5.85
CA ASP A 80 -2.68 -5.24 6.80
C ASP A 80 -1.32 -5.47 6.11
N ILE A 81 -0.26 -4.82 6.59
CA ILE A 81 1.11 -4.99 6.07
C ILE A 81 1.85 -5.95 7.00
N VAL A 82 2.25 -7.11 6.49
CA VAL A 82 2.91 -8.16 7.28
C VAL A 82 4.39 -8.23 6.91
N HIS A 83 5.27 -7.94 7.87
CA HIS A 83 6.72 -8.12 7.73
C HIS A 83 7.11 -9.58 7.97
N ASP A 84 7.69 -10.23 6.98
CA ASP A 84 8.38 -11.51 7.10
C ASP A 84 9.83 -11.22 7.52
N VAL A 85 10.11 -11.44 8.81
CA VAL A 85 11.40 -11.11 9.42
C VAL A 85 12.53 -11.99 8.90
N LEU A 86 12.25 -13.24 8.50
CA LEU A 86 13.27 -14.16 8.00
C LEU A 86 13.82 -13.73 6.64
N THR A 87 12.96 -13.16 5.80
CA THR A 87 13.34 -12.74 4.45
C THR A 87 13.51 -11.24 4.30
N ASP A 88 13.19 -10.47 5.35
CA ASP A 88 13.11 -9.01 5.37
C ASP A 88 12.23 -8.45 4.23
N ARG A 89 11.02 -9.00 4.11
CA ARG A 89 10.07 -8.65 3.05
C ARG A 89 8.67 -8.45 3.59
N TYR A 90 7.83 -7.81 2.80
CA TYR A 90 6.50 -7.40 3.23
C TYR A 90 5.43 -8.00 2.32
N ARG A 91 4.30 -8.33 2.92
CA ARG A 91 3.07 -8.72 2.23
C ARG A 91 2.01 -7.67 2.52
N LEU A 92 1.24 -7.27 1.52
CA LEU A 92 0.16 -6.30 1.67
C LEU A 92 -1.17 -7.02 1.47
N ILE A 93 -2.01 -7.04 2.50
CA ILE A 93 -3.29 -7.73 2.52
C ILE A 93 -4.39 -6.69 2.70
N CYS A 94 -5.38 -6.68 1.82
CA CYS A 94 -6.50 -5.74 1.86
C CYS A 94 -7.35 -5.98 3.13
N LYS A 95 -7.71 -4.91 3.83
CA LYS A 95 -8.49 -4.97 5.08
C LYS A 95 -9.93 -4.50 4.93
N GLY A 96 -10.24 -3.70 3.91
CA GLY A 96 -11.58 -3.17 3.63
C GLY A 96 -12.09 -3.49 2.23
N GLY A 97 -13.34 -3.09 1.98
CA GLY A 97 -14.10 -3.38 0.75
C GLY A 97 -14.35 -4.86 0.49
N ASP A 98 -14.82 -5.16 -0.73
CA ASP A 98 -15.11 -6.54 -1.17
C ASP A 98 -13.85 -7.39 -1.34
N CYS A 99 -12.70 -6.72 -1.50
CA CYS A 99 -11.39 -7.34 -1.56
C CYS A 99 -10.79 -7.67 -0.18
N LYS A 100 -11.51 -7.53 0.94
CA LYS A 100 -10.99 -7.88 2.27
C LYS A 100 -10.41 -9.30 2.29
N GLY A 101 -9.15 -9.40 2.73
CA GLY A 101 -8.37 -10.65 2.74
C GLY A 101 -7.71 -10.99 1.39
N TYR A 102 -7.75 -10.10 0.40
CA TYR A 102 -6.96 -10.26 -0.83
C TYR A 102 -5.54 -9.81 -0.58
N ILE A 103 -4.56 -10.54 -1.08
CA ILE A 103 -3.15 -10.18 -1.04
C ILE A 103 -2.74 -9.55 -2.37
N LEU A 104 -1.91 -8.51 -2.31
CA LEU A 104 -1.24 -7.98 -3.49
C LEU A 104 -0.20 -8.98 -4.00
N TYR A 105 -0.08 -9.08 -5.31
CA TYR A 105 0.95 -9.88 -5.95
C TYR A 105 1.40 -9.23 -7.25
N MET A 106 2.65 -9.50 -7.64
CA MET A 106 3.21 -9.03 -8.89
C MET A 106 3.91 -10.17 -9.64
N ILE A 107 3.51 -10.41 -10.88
CA ILE A 107 4.17 -11.34 -11.80
C ILE A 107 4.68 -10.55 -13.00
N GLY A 108 6.00 -10.43 -13.12
CA GLY A 108 6.61 -9.54 -14.12
C GLY A 108 6.18 -8.10 -13.86
N HIS A 109 5.38 -7.55 -14.75
CA HIS A 109 4.80 -6.20 -14.66
C HIS A 109 3.27 -6.21 -14.55
N ASP A 110 2.66 -7.31 -14.09
CA ASP A 110 1.24 -7.36 -13.77
C ASP A 110 1.06 -7.27 -12.25
N LEU A 111 0.57 -6.13 -11.76
CA LEU A 111 0.27 -5.87 -10.35
C LEU A 111 -1.23 -6.01 -10.11
N LYS A 112 -1.62 -7.00 -9.29
CA LYS A 112 -3.02 -7.29 -8.98
C LYS A 112 -3.19 -7.74 -7.54
N ALA A 113 -4.44 -7.91 -7.13
CA ALA A 113 -4.80 -8.53 -5.87
C ALA A 113 -5.55 -9.84 -6.11
N LYS A 114 -5.36 -10.83 -5.24
CA LYS A 114 -6.06 -12.12 -5.28
C LYS A 114 -6.43 -12.57 -3.87
N LYS A 115 -7.49 -13.36 -3.74
CA LYS A 115 -7.90 -13.93 -2.45
C LYS A 115 -6.76 -14.70 -1.79
N TRP A 116 -6.39 -14.32 -0.56
CA TRP A 116 -5.32 -14.98 0.18
C TRP A 116 -5.80 -16.30 0.78
N LYS A 117 -4.99 -17.35 0.61
CA LYS A 117 -5.15 -18.65 1.27
C LYS A 117 -3.84 -19.00 1.97
N ILE A 118 -3.87 -19.07 3.31
CA ILE A 118 -2.69 -19.31 4.17
C ILE A 118 -1.90 -20.57 3.74
N LYS A 119 -2.58 -21.59 3.20
CA LYS A 119 -1.97 -22.86 2.79
C LYS A 119 -1.02 -22.76 1.58
N ASP A 120 -1.09 -21.66 0.81
CA ASP A 120 -0.29 -21.49 -0.42
C ASP A 120 0.96 -20.61 -0.18
N SER A 121 1.22 -20.18 1.06
CA SER A 121 1.92 -18.94 1.39
C SER A 121 3.45 -18.95 1.39
N VAL A 122 4.10 -20.09 1.60
CA VAL A 122 5.57 -20.08 1.84
C VAL A 122 6.38 -20.07 0.53
N LYS A 123 5.78 -20.47 -0.59
CA LYS A 123 6.52 -20.65 -1.87
C LYS A 123 6.21 -19.58 -2.92
N ASP A 124 5.12 -18.84 -2.78
CA ASP A 124 4.74 -17.83 -3.76
C ASP A 124 5.54 -16.54 -3.54
N THR A 125 6.62 -16.36 -4.29
CA THR A 125 7.44 -15.15 -4.20
C THR A 125 6.76 -13.91 -4.77
N SER A 126 5.68 -14.07 -5.55
CA SER A 126 4.98 -12.95 -6.20
C SER A 126 4.26 -12.03 -5.23
N VAL A 127 3.98 -12.50 -4.01
CA VAL A 127 3.29 -11.71 -2.97
C VAL A 127 4.23 -10.90 -2.08
N PHE A 128 5.53 -11.03 -2.27
CA PHE A 128 6.53 -10.34 -1.46
C PHE A 128 7.00 -9.05 -2.13
N PHE A 129 7.08 -8.01 -1.30
CA PHE A 129 7.54 -6.69 -1.69
C PHE A 129 8.71 -6.25 -0.80
N ASN A 130 9.67 -5.57 -1.41
CA ASN A 130 10.78 -4.94 -0.73
C ASN A 130 10.42 -3.47 -0.46
N PHE A 131 10.60 -3.02 0.78
CA PHE A 131 10.46 -1.63 1.19
C PHE A 131 11.85 -1.05 1.39
N ARG A 132 12.19 0.01 0.66
CA ARG A 132 13.50 0.66 0.75
C ARG A 132 13.33 2.13 1.04
N SER A 133 13.96 2.59 2.12
CA SER A 133 13.90 4.01 2.51
C SER A 133 14.68 4.85 1.50
N LYS A 134 14.21 6.07 1.24
CA LYS A 134 14.91 7.05 0.39
C LYS A 134 16.36 7.30 0.83
N HIS A 135 16.60 7.25 2.14
CA HIS A 135 17.85 7.66 2.77
C HIS A 135 18.63 6.49 3.41
N ASN A 136 18.24 5.23 3.14
CA ASN A 136 18.85 4.03 3.75
C ASN A 136 18.96 4.13 5.28
N ASN A 137 17.92 4.65 5.91
CA ASN A 137 17.86 4.93 7.35
C ASN A 137 16.69 4.21 8.03
N ASP A 138 16.10 3.23 7.33
CA ASP A 138 14.96 2.42 7.73
C ASP A 138 13.74 3.22 8.18
N LYS A 139 13.53 4.39 7.55
CA LYS A 139 12.37 5.26 7.79
C LYS A 139 11.67 5.62 6.48
N PRO A 140 10.35 5.93 6.56
CA PRO A 140 9.62 6.52 5.44
C PRO A 140 10.29 7.82 4.93
N PRO A 141 10.05 8.20 3.66
CA PRO A 141 9.15 7.56 2.71
C PRO A 141 9.79 6.36 1.98
N TRP A 142 8.95 5.41 1.55
CA TRP A 142 9.40 4.11 1.01
C TRP A 142 9.32 4.06 -0.51
N LYS A 143 10.32 3.43 -1.14
CA LYS A 143 10.16 2.81 -2.46
C LYS A 143 9.71 1.37 -2.25
N ILE A 144 8.62 0.99 -2.91
CA ILE A 144 8.09 -0.37 -2.87
C ILE A 144 8.38 -1.03 -4.22
N SER A 145 8.87 -2.26 -4.19
CA SER A 145 9.14 -3.06 -5.39
C SER A 145 8.81 -4.52 -5.14
N SER A 146 8.48 -5.28 -6.18
CA SER A 146 8.29 -6.72 -6.06
C SER A 146 9.58 -7.44 -5.64
N TYR A 147 9.44 -8.72 -5.31
CA TYR A 147 10.56 -9.63 -5.09
C TYR A 147 11.63 -9.55 -6.19
N SER A 148 11.22 -9.45 -7.46
CA SER A 148 12.13 -9.36 -8.62
C SER A 148 12.65 -7.95 -8.90
N GLY A 149 12.35 -6.97 -8.03
CA GLY A 149 12.83 -5.60 -8.14
C GLY A 149 12.03 -4.71 -9.09
N VAL A 150 10.84 -5.14 -9.53
CA VAL A 150 9.97 -4.31 -10.37
C VAL A 150 9.27 -3.29 -9.46
N PRO A 151 9.39 -1.98 -9.75
CA PRO A 151 8.88 -0.94 -8.87
C PRO A 151 7.34 -0.86 -8.90
N LEU A 152 6.74 -0.54 -7.76
CA LEU A 152 5.33 -0.18 -7.69
C LEU A 152 5.19 1.30 -8.04
N GLN A 153 5.01 1.56 -9.34
CA GLN A 153 4.95 2.92 -9.87
C GLN A 153 3.66 3.13 -10.66
N PHE A 154 3.08 4.32 -10.49
CA PHE A 154 1.81 4.70 -11.08
C PHE A 154 1.98 6.00 -11.88
N ASN A 155 1.22 6.13 -12.96
CA ASN A 155 1.16 7.36 -13.73
C ASN A 155 0.32 8.44 -13.02
N SER A 156 0.24 9.63 -13.63
CA SER A 156 -0.51 10.78 -13.11
C SER A 156 -2.01 10.53 -12.93
N ASN A 157 -2.56 9.49 -13.58
CA ASN A 157 -3.96 9.07 -13.45
C ASN A 157 -4.14 7.94 -12.44
N GLY A 158 -3.10 7.58 -11.69
CA GLY A 158 -3.15 6.52 -10.70
C GLY A 158 -3.15 5.09 -11.25
N ASN A 159 -2.91 4.91 -12.55
CA ASN A 159 -2.82 3.58 -13.17
C ASN A 159 -1.41 3.02 -13.03
N PHE A 160 -1.30 1.74 -12.73
CA PHE A 160 -0.01 1.05 -12.61
C PHE A 160 0.74 1.07 -13.94
N LEU A 161 2.05 1.37 -13.90
CA LEU A 161 2.91 1.35 -15.07
C LEU A 161 3.35 -0.09 -15.36
N THR A 162 2.83 -0.66 -16.45
CA THR A 162 3.03 -2.08 -16.83
C THR A 162 4.22 -2.30 -17.77
N GLU A 163 4.84 -1.25 -18.30
CA GLU A 163 5.91 -1.37 -19.29
C GLU A 163 7.25 -0.91 -18.72
N LYS A 164 8.28 -1.73 -18.89
CA LYS A 164 9.66 -1.28 -18.65
C LYS A 164 9.96 -0.17 -19.67
N PRO A 165 10.57 0.95 -19.25
CA PRO A 165 10.98 1.99 -20.19
C PRO A 165 11.76 1.41 -21.37
N GLY A 166 11.31 1.71 -22.58
CA GLY A 166 12.28 2.02 -23.63
C GLY A 166 13.13 3.21 -23.16
N ASN A 167 14.34 3.35 -23.70
CA ASN A 167 15.29 4.42 -23.32
C ASN A 167 14.74 5.86 -23.40
N ASP A 168 13.51 6.08 -23.90
CA ASP A 168 12.87 7.38 -24.11
C ASP A 168 11.64 7.66 -23.21
N THR A 169 11.29 6.82 -22.23
CA THR A 169 10.14 7.13 -21.34
C THR A 169 10.60 7.82 -20.05
N THR A 170 10.27 9.11 -19.95
CA THR A 170 10.48 9.99 -18.79
C THR A 170 9.71 9.54 -17.53
N ASP A 171 8.73 8.65 -17.68
CA ASP A 171 7.79 8.33 -16.59
C ASP A 171 8.42 7.50 -15.46
N TYR A 172 9.48 6.72 -15.73
CA TYR A 172 10.21 5.93 -14.72
C TYR A 172 11.47 6.62 -14.17
N THR A 173 11.88 7.76 -14.74
CA THR A 173 13.02 8.53 -14.22
C THR A 173 12.66 9.35 -13.00
N ASP A 174 11.37 9.48 -12.72
CA ASP A 174 10.87 10.33 -11.66
C ASP A 174 10.89 9.63 -10.29
N PRO A 175 11.25 10.35 -9.22
CA PRO A 175 11.29 9.75 -7.90
C PRO A 175 9.85 9.59 -7.36
N TYR A 176 9.42 8.34 -7.25
CA TYR A 176 8.18 7.93 -6.59
C TYR A 176 8.45 7.43 -5.17
N TYR A 177 7.51 7.67 -4.26
CA TYR A 177 7.53 7.13 -2.91
C TYR A 177 6.13 6.86 -2.35
N PHE A 178 6.08 6.07 -1.29
CA PHE A 178 4.90 5.83 -0.49
C PHE A 178 5.12 6.37 0.92
N ILE A 179 4.17 7.19 1.39
CA ILE A 179 4.12 7.69 2.75
C ILE A 179 3.08 6.86 3.51
N PRO A 180 3.49 6.07 4.51
CA PRO A 180 2.59 5.21 5.25
C PRO A 180 1.90 5.95 6.40
N PHE A 181 0.64 5.64 6.62
CA PHE A 181 -0.18 6.14 7.72
C PHE A 181 -0.86 4.98 8.43
N THR A 182 -0.87 4.95 9.76
CA THR A 182 -1.83 4.10 10.47
C THR A 182 -3.22 4.69 10.33
N ALA A 183 -4.23 3.85 10.20
CA ALA A 183 -5.61 4.24 9.97
C ALA A 183 -6.52 3.73 11.08
N HIS A 184 -7.40 4.61 11.57
CA HIS A 184 -8.42 4.31 12.56
C HIS A 184 -9.80 4.63 11.97
N THR A 185 -10.68 3.63 11.87
CA THR A 185 -12.05 3.83 11.41
C THR A 185 -12.90 4.34 12.58
N MET A 186 -13.52 5.49 12.39
CA MET A 186 -14.50 6.08 13.30
C MET A 186 -15.88 6.08 12.66
N HIS A 187 -16.89 5.59 13.39
CA HIS A 187 -18.27 5.71 12.98
C HIS A 187 -18.87 6.96 13.60
N ILE A 188 -19.26 7.94 12.79
CA ILE A 188 -19.91 9.17 13.25
C ILE A 188 -21.39 9.06 12.96
N SER A 189 -22.20 8.84 13.99
CA SER A 189 -23.66 8.88 13.89
C SER A 189 -24.12 10.30 13.58
N ALA A 190 -24.94 10.49 12.54
CA ALA A 190 -25.62 11.77 12.33
C ALA A 190 -26.67 11.99 13.42
N VAL A 191 -26.65 13.19 14.03
CA VAL A 191 -27.61 13.65 15.04
C VAL A 191 -28.90 14.12 14.38
#